data_AF-A0A2D7TLC5-F1
#
_entry.id   AF-A0A2D7TLC5-F1
#
_cell.length_a   1.000
_cell.length_b   1.000
_cell.length_c   1.000
_cell.angle_alpha   90.00
_cell.angle_beta   90.00
_cell.angle_gamma   90.00
#
_symmetry.space_group_name_H-M   'P 1'
#
loop_
_entity.id
_entity.type
_entity.pdbx_description
1 polymer ?
#
loop_
_entity_poly.entity_id
_entity_poly.type
_entity_poly.pdbx_seq_one_letter_code
_entity_poly.pdbx_strand_id
1 'polypeptide(L)' 'RKPILTCFSDKDPIMKGLEKVFIQKIPGTSGQDHFITKNAGHFFQEDEGIFLASRLIKFTKN' A
#
# COMPACT_ATOMS: atom_id res chain seq x y z
N ARG A 1 1.06 -9.19 17.40
CA ARG A 1 1.74 -8.84 16.12
C ARG A 1 1.32 -7.41 15.78
N LYS A 2 2.20 -6.58 15.21
CA LYS A 2 1.83 -5.21 14.80
C LYS A 2 1.17 -5.25 13.39
N PRO A 3 0.12 -4.44 13.14
CA PRO A 3 -0.53 -4.40 11.83
C PRO A 3 0.39 -3.77 10.78
N ILE A 4 0.40 -4.30 9.56
CA ILE A 4 1.23 -3.84 8.44
C ILE A 4 0.37 -3.71 7.19
N LEU A 5 0.36 -2.51 6.59
CA LEU A 5 -0.35 -2.21 5.36
C LEU A 5 0.66 -1.98 4.23
N THR A 6 0.50 -2.71 3.11
CA THR A 6 1.21 -2.41 1.86
C THR A 6 0.44 -1.36 1.06
N CYS A 7 1.14 -0.32 0.60
CA CYS A 7 0.62 0.70 -0.31
C CYS A 7 1.57 0.76 -1.52
N PHE A 8 1.13 0.23 -2.66
CA PHE A 8 1.91 0.21 -3.92
C PHE A 8 1.14 0.97 -5.00
N SER A 9 1.72 1.20 -6.17
CA SER A 9 1.08 1.88 -7.29
C SER A 9 1.12 1.06 -8.58
N ASP A 10 0.23 1.36 -9.54
CA ASP A 10 0.06 0.57 -10.76
C ASP A 10 0.95 0.97 -11.94
N LYS A 11 1.60 2.14 -11.88
CA LYS A 11 2.57 2.61 -12.89
C LYS A 11 4.02 2.66 -12.37
N ASP A 12 4.32 1.98 -11.27
CA ASP A 12 5.70 1.76 -10.82
C ASP A 12 6.23 0.40 -11.31
N PRO A 13 6.98 0.34 -12.44
CA PRO A 13 7.54 -0.92 -12.94
C PRO A 13 8.65 -1.49 -12.04
N ILE A 14 9.29 -0.66 -11.20
CA ILE A 14 10.41 -1.08 -10.35
C ILE A 14 9.88 -1.96 -9.20
N MET A 15 8.77 -1.55 -8.60
CA MET A 15 8.21 -2.22 -7.42
C MET A 15 7.02 -3.14 -7.73
N LYS A 16 6.61 -3.26 -9.00
CA LYS A 16 5.43 -4.03 -9.43
C LYS A 16 5.47 -5.48 -8.93
N GLY A 17 4.43 -5.88 -8.19
CA GLY A 17 4.24 -7.26 -7.74
C GLY A 17 4.95 -7.60 -6.42
N LEU A 18 5.81 -6.73 -5.89
CA LEU A 18 6.48 -6.96 -4.61
C LEU A 18 5.49 -6.97 -3.45
N GLU A 19 4.36 -6.27 -3.55
CA GLU A 19 3.32 -6.25 -2.51
C GLU A 19 2.90 -7.66 -2.09
N LYS A 20 2.82 -8.59 -3.05
CA LYS A 20 2.43 -9.99 -2.80
C LYS A 20 3.46 -10.71 -1.92
N VAL A 21 4.74 -10.42 -2.12
CA VAL A 21 5.83 -11.00 -1.33
C VAL A 21 5.73 -10.50 0.12
N PHE A 22 5.50 -9.21 0.33
CA PHE A 22 5.28 -8.65 1.67
C PHE A 22 4.05 -9.27 2.34
N ILE A 23 2.93 -9.36 1.63
CA ILE A 23 1.68 -9.94 2.12
C ILE A 23 1.88 -11.41 2.54
N GLN A 24 2.61 -12.19 1.75
CA GLN A 24 2.85 -13.61 2.05
C GLN A 24 3.84 -13.83 3.20
N LYS A 25 4.89 -13.00 3.31
CA LYS A 25 6.00 -13.27 4.22
C LYS A 25 5.87 -12.62 5.59
N ILE A 26 5.10 -11.54 5.72
CA ILE A 26 5.08 -10.72 6.93
C ILE A 26 3.80 -10.99 7.72
N PRO A 27 3.84 -11.60 8.91
CA PRO A 27 2.61 -11.99 9.62
C PRO A 27 1.65 -10.85 10.00
N GLY A 28 2.12 -9.59 10.01
CA GLY A 28 1.31 -8.41 10.31
C GLY A 28 0.40 -7.92 9.18
N THR A 29 0.55 -8.47 7.96
CA THR A 29 -0.27 -8.13 6.78
C THR A 29 -1.61 -8.85 6.77
N SER A 30 -1.72 -9.99 7.45
CA SER A 30 -2.94 -10.79 7.46
C SER A 30 -4.15 -9.98 7.93
N GLY A 31 -5.22 -10.01 7.13
CA GLY A 31 -6.49 -9.33 7.42
C GLY A 31 -6.46 -7.81 7.22
N GLN A 32 -5.40 -7.24 6.65
CA GLN A 32 -5.33 -5.80 6.37
C GLN A 32 -5.89 -5.45 4.98
N ASP A 33 -6.50 -4.27 4.87
CA ASP A 33 -7.15 -3.75 3.65
C ASP A 33 -6.10 -3.17 2.67
N HIS A 34 -5.22 -4.05 2.17
CA HIS A 34 -4.16 -3.72 1.21
C HIS A 34 -4.72 -3.13 -0.09
N PHE A 35 -4.00 -2.18 -0.68
CA PHE A 35 -4.47 -1.53 -1.91
C PHE A 35 -3.32 -1.17 -2.86
N ILE A 36 -3.70 -1.02 -4.13
CA ILE A 36 -2.85 -0.46 -5.19
C ILE A 36 -3.42 0.91 -5.57
N THR A 37 -2.62 1.95 -5.37
CA THR A 37 -2.90 3.32 -5.85
C THR A 37 -2.95 3.30 -7.36
N LYS A 38 -4.06 3.81 -7.91
CA LYS A 38 -4.30 3.86 -9.35
C LYS A 38 -3.70 5.11 -9.95
N ASN A 39 -3.34 5.02 -11.23
CA ASN A 39 -2.83 6.12 -12.05
C ASN A 39 -1.50 6.74 -11.58
N ALA A 40 -0.78 6.11 -10.66
CA ALA A 40 0.38 6.69 -10.00
C ALA A 40 1.68 5.88 -10.23
N GLY A 41 2.81 6.59 -10.28
CA GLY A 41 4.14 6.04 -10.53
C GLY A 41 4.91 5.70 -9.25
N HIS A 42 6.24 5.72 -9.35
CA HIS A 42 7.14 5.41 -8.22
C HIS A 42 6.97 6.39 -7.04
N PHE A 43 6.75 7.67 -7.36
CA PHE A 43 6.51 8.72 -6.38
C PHE A 43 5.01 8.99 -6.21
N PHE A 44 4.21 7.95 -5.97
CA PHE A 44 2.74 8.06 -5.94
C PHE A 44 2.18 8.98 -4.86
N GLN A 45 2.98 9.40 -3.89
CA GLN A 45 2.61 10.49 -2.97
C GLN A 45 2.42 11.85 -3.68
N GLU A 46 3.14 12.09 -4.79
CA GLU A 46 2.99 13.30 -5.61
C GLU A 46 1.78 13.18 -6.55
N ASP A 47 1.55 11.98 -7.10
CA ASP A 47 0.44 11.74 -8.04
C ASP A 47 -0.92 11.67 -7.31
N GLU A 48 -0.98 10.99 -6.16
CA GLU A 48 -2.22 10.58 -5.48
C GLU A 48 -2.12 10.71 -3.95
N GLY A 49 -1.44 11.78 -3.48
CA GLY A 49 -1.17 11.99 -2.05
C GLY A 49 -2.42 12.06 -1.16
N ILE A 50 -3.51 12.68 -1.65
CA ILE A 50 -4.78 12.76 -0.90
C ILE A 50 -5.39 11.38 -0.71
N PHE A 51 -5.41 10.57 -1.77
CA PHE A 51 -5.89 9.19 -1.71
C PHE A 51 -5.04 8.37 -0.72
N LEU A 52 -3.72 8.42 -0.83
CA LEU A 52 -2.80 7.77 0.10
C LEU A 52 -3.09 8.18 1.56
N ALA A 53 -3.17 9.48 1.85
CA ALA A 53 -3.43 9.98 3.20
C ALA A 53 -4.77 9.47 3.75
N SER A 54 -5.84 9.47 2.95
CA SER A 54 -7.15 8.95 3.36
C SER A 54 -7.09 7.47 3.77
N ARG A 55 -6.32 6.66 3.04
CA ARG A 55 -6.15 5.23 3.30
C ARG A 55 -5.33 5.00 4.57
N LEU A 56 -4.28 5.79 4.79
CA LEU A 56 -3.47 5.74 6.01
C LEU A 56 -4.28 6.14 7.25
N ILE A 57 -5.10 7.20 7.17
CA ILE A 57 -5.99 7.63 8.26
C ILE A 57 -7.03 6.54 8.57
N LYS A 58 -7.57 5.85 7.56
CA LYS A 58 -8.46 4.71 7.77
C LYS A 58 -7.74 3.57 8.52
N PHE A 59 -6.50 3.28 8.15
CA PHE A 59 -5.71 2.23 8.76
C PHE A 59 -5.37 2.51 10.23
N THR A 60 -5.06 3.76 10.61
CA THR A 60 -4.72 4.11 12.00
C THR A 60 -5.91 4.11 12.95
N LYS A 61 -7.14 4.12 12.43
CA LYS A 61 -8.38 4.12 13.22
C LYS A 61 -8.94 2.71 13.49
N ASN A 62 -8.34 1.67 12.89
CA ASN A 62 -8.71 0.27 13.07
C ASN A 62 -7.76 -0.42 14.04
#